data_AF-A0A925GQG1-F1
#
_entry.id   AF-A0A925GQG1-F1
#
_cell.length_a   1.000
_cell.length_b   1.000
_cell.length_c   1.000
_cell.angle_alpha   90.00
_cell.angle_beta   90.00
_cell.angle_gamma   90.00
#
_symmetry.space_group_name_H-M   'P 1'
#
loop_
_entity.id
_entity.type
_entity.pdbx_description
1 polymer ?
#
loop_
_entity_poly.entity_id
_entity_poly.type
_entity_poly.pdbx_seq_one_letter_code
_entity_poly.pdbx_strand_id
1 'polypeptide(L)'
;MNWIDLKNETQLDEIQRESEQKTVLIFKHSTSCSISATAIHRLERSWKPEEMQHVKAYYLDLLSHRNLSRRIADFYGVTHESPQLLLIEKGACVYYASHLGISYPEIRKNILQ
;
A
#
# COMPACT_ATOMS: atom_id res chain seq x y z
N MET A 1 -13.13 1.28 -2.19
CA MET A 1 -11.86 1.24 -2.94
C MET A 1 -11.94 0.17 -4.01
N ASN A 2 -11.19 0.29 -5.10
CA ASN A 2 -11.03 -0.80 -6.07
C ASN A 2 -9.59 -1.33 -5.93
N TRP A 3 -9.42 -2.38 -5.14
CA TRP A 3 -8.12 -2.99 -4.88
C TRP A 3 -7.69 -3.86 -6.05
N ILE A 4 -6.41 -3.77 -6.40
CA ILE A 4 -5.76 -4.70 -7.31
C ILE A 4 -4.96 -5.68 -6.49
N ASP A 5 -5.26 -6.97 -6.61
CA ASP A 5 -4.53 -7.99 -5.87
C ASP A 5 -3.09 -8.07 -6.35
N LEU A 6 -2.14 -7.92 -5.42
CA LEU A 6 -0.72 -8.14 -5.62
C LEU A 6 -0.40 -9.59 -5.22
N LYS A 7 -0.23 -10.48 -6.20
CA LYS A 7 -0.14 -11.94 -5.99
C LYS A 7 1.22 -12.51 -6.38
N ASN A 8 2.00 -11.80 -7.21
CA ASN A 8 3.28 -12.27 -7.70
C ASN A 8 4.30 -11.13 -7.85
N GLU A 9 5.58 -11.49 -8.00
CA GLU A 9 6.68 -10.53 -8.09
C GLU A 9 6.72 -9.76 -9.41
N THR A 10 6.21 -10.31 -10.51
CA THR A 10 6.20 -9.59 -11.80
C THR A 10 5.34 -8.33 -11.77
N GLN A 11 4.36 -8.27 -10.86
CA GLN A 11 3.58 -7.05 -10.61
C GLN A 11 4.41 -5.94 -9.93
N LEU A 12 5.57 -6.22 -9.34
CA LEU A 12 6.46 -5.17 -8.83
C LEU A 12 7.03 -4.33 -9.98
N ASP A 13 7.37 -4.95 -11.11
CA ASP A 13 7.83 -4.23 -12.31
C ASP A 13 6.70 -3.38 -12.90
N GLU A 14 5.46 -3.84 -12.82
CA GLU A 14 4.28 -3.06 -13.20
C GLU A 14 4.09 -1.85 -12.29
N ILE A 15 4.17 -2.05 -10.97
CA ILE A 15 4.09 -0.98 -9.98
C ILE A 15 5.18 0.08 -10.24
N GLN A 16 6.41 -0.33 -10.55
CA GLN A 16 7.50 0.58 -10.89
C GLN A 16 7.11 1.48 -12.07
N ARG A 17 6.69 0.89 -13.20
CA ARG A 17 6.27 1.65 -14.39
C ARG A 17 5.06 2.55 -14.12
N GLU A 18 4.09 2.07 -13.34
CA GLU A 18 2.90 2.84 -13.00
C GLU A 18 3.21 4.03 -12.11
N SER A 19 4.17 3.85 -11.19
CA SER A 19 4.61 4.88 -10.26
C SER A 19 5.25 6.09 -10.94
N GLU A 20 5.68 5.97 -12.20
CA GLU A 20 6.16 7.09 -13.02
C GLU A 20 5.04 8.05 -13.43
N GLN A 21 3.80 7.57 -13.46
CA GLN A 21 2.64 8.34 -13.95
C GLN A 21 1.61 8.63 -12.85
N LYS A 22 1.52 7.77 -11.84
CA LYS A 22 0.49 7.80 -10.80
C LYS A 22 1.07 7.34 -9.47
N THR A 23 0.64 7.90 -8.36
CA THR A 23 1.00 7.36 -7.05
C THR A 23 0.44 5.95 -6.92
N VAL A 24 1.29 4.98 -6.59
CA VAL A 24 0.87 3.61 -6.31
C VAL A 24 0.82 3.40 -4.80
N LEU A 25 -0.33 3.02 -4.29
CA LEU A 25 -0.52 2.65 -2.89
C LEU A 25 -0.45 1.13 -2.78
N ILE A 26 0.42 0.60 -1.92
CA ILE A 26 0.46 -0.83 -1.58
C ILE A 26 0.02 -1.00 -0.13
N PHE A 27 -1.01 -1.81 0.12
CA PHE A 27 -1.42 -2.20 1.47
C PHE A 27 -1.11 -3.69 1.72
N LYS A 28 -0.30 -3.96 2.74
CA LYS A 28 0.08 -5.31 3.18
C LYS A 28 -0.80 -5.74 4.35
N HIS A 29 -1.77 -6.59 4.07
CA HIS A 29 -2.73 -7.05 5.07
C HIS A 29 -2.38 -8.45 5.59
N SER A 30 -2.28 -8.60 6.91
CA SER A 30 -2.32 -9.91 7.56
C SER A 30 -3.76 -10.22 7.94
N THR A 31 -4.42 -11.09 7.18
CA THR A 31 -5.86 -11.41 7.33
C THR A 31 -6.22 -12.08 8.66
N SER A 32 -5.24 -12.62 9.40
CA SER A 32 -5.42 -13.17 10.75
C SER A 32 -5.20 -12.16 11.89
N CYS A 33 -4.81 -10.92 11.59
CA CYS A 33 -4.47 -9.91 12.61
C CYS A 33 -5.58 -8.86 12.73
N SER A 34 -6.18 -8.74 13.92
CA SER A 34 -7.28 -7.79 14.20
C SER A 34 -6.88 -6.33 14.01
N ILE A 35 -5.63 -5.98 14.33
CA ILE A 35 -5.08 -4.64 14.09
C ILE A 35 -5.01 -4.36 12.58
N SER A 36 -4.62 -5.37 11.80
CA SER A 36 -4.55 -5.29 10.34
C SER A 36 -5.93 -5.10 9.72
N ALA A 37 -6.92 -5.87 10.19
CA ALA A 37 -8.31 -5.74 9.77
C ALA A 37 -8.86 -4.34 10.10
N THR A 38 -8.61 -3.86 11.33
CA THR A 38 -9.06 -2.52 11.75
C THR A 38 -8.43 -1.42 10.88
N ALA A 39 -7.15 -1.53 10.56
CA ALA A 39 -6.45 -0.55 9.72
C ALA A 39 -7.03 -0.47 8.30
N ILE A 40 -7.26 -1.60 7.63
CA ILE A 40 -7.84 -1.62 6.28
C ILE A 40 -9.28 -1.13 6.29
N HIS A 41 -10.11 -1.57 7.24
CA HIS A 41 -11.50 -1.11 7.35
C HIS A 41 -11.61 0.40 7.59
N ARG A 42 -10.73 0.96 8.43
CA ARG A 42 -10.66 2.42 8.65
C ARG A 42 -10.28 3.14 7.37
N LEU A 43 -9.26 2.66 6.66
CA LEU A 43 -8.82 3.25 5.40
C LEU A 43 -9.95 3.24 4.36
N GLU A 44 -10.60 2.10 4.17
CA GLU A 44 -11.70 1.95 3.21
C GLU A 44 -12.89 2.85 3.53
N ARG A 45 -13.25 2.98 4.82
CA ARG A 45 -14.35 3.85 5.25
C ARG A 45 -14.05 5.33 5.04
N SER A 46 -12.81 5.74 5.22
CA SER A 46 -12.37 7.13 5.02
C SER A 46 -12.04 7.44 3.57
N TRP A 47 -12.00 6.44 2.69
CA TRP A 47 -11.58 6.61 1.31
C TRP A 47 -12.58 7.44 0.50
N LYS A 48 -12.09 8.53 -0.11
CA LYS A 48 -12.88 9.37 -1.01
C LYS A 48 -12.34 9.27 -2.44
N PRO A 49 -13.03 8.57 -3.36
CA PRO A 49 -12.56 8.36 -4.73
C PRO A 49 -12.22 9.66 -5.48
N GLU A 50 -12.96 10.74 -5.23
CA GLU A 50 -12.74 12.05 -5.83
C GLU A 50 -11.42 12.70 -5.44
N GLU A 51 -10.89 12.39 -4.25
CA GLU A 51 -9.57 12.87 -3.79
C GLU A 51 -8.42 11.96 -4.24
N MET A 52 -8.73 10.77 -4.80
CA MET A 52 -7.78 9.69 -5.04
C MET A 52 -7.75 9.23 -6.51
N GLN A 53 -8.20 10.06 -7.44
CA GLN A 53 -8.28 9.72 -8.87
C GLN A 53 -6.92 9.39 -9.51
N HIS A 54 -5.83 9.92 -8.96
CA HIS A 54 -4.45 9.66 -9.41
C HIS A 54 -3.76 8.54 -8.64
N VAL A 55 -4.47 7.84 -7.75
CA VAL A 55 -3.89 6.74 -6.96
C VAL A 55 -4.33 5.40 -7.52
N LYS A 56 -3.37 4.50 -7.72
CA LYS A 56 -3.63 3.09 -8.02
C LYS A 56 -3.34 2.25 -6.78
N ALA A 57 -4.34 1.52 -6.29
CA ALA A 57 -4.28 0.84 -5.01
C ALA A 57 -4.13 -0.67 -5.16
N TYR A 58 -3.02 -1.21 -4.65
CA TYR A 58 -2.71 -2.63 -4.58
C TYR A 58 -2.91 -3.17 -3.17
N TYR A 59 -3.46 -4.37 -3.09
CA TYR A 59 -3.69 -5.11 -1.87
C TYR A 59 -2.89 -6.42 -1.90
N LEU A 60 -2.12 -6.67 -0.85
CA LEU A 60 -1.39 -7.92 -0.66
C LEU A 60 -1.95 -8.66 0.56
N ASP A 61 -2.49 -9.86 0.34
CA ASP A 61 -2.67 -10.83 1.42
C ASP A 61 -1.31 -11.41 1.81
N LEU A 62 -0.78 -10.90 2.93
CA LEU A 62 0.52 -11.29 3.45
C LEU A 62 0.59 -12.77 3.82
N LEU A 63 -0.50 -13.36 4.34
CA LEU A 63 -0.47 -14.75 4.78
C LEU A 63 -0.31 -15.70 3.59
N SER A 64 -0.98 -15.37 2.49
CA SER A 64 -0.90 -16.11 1.23
C SER A 64 0.42 -15.83 0.48
N HIS A 65 1.01 -14.64 0.66
CA HIS A 65 2.17 -14.19 -0.13
C HIS A 65 3.33 -13.65 0.73
N ARG A 66 3.77 -14.43 1.72
CA ARG A 66 4.81 -14.01 2.69
C ARG A 66 6.13 -13.58 2.06
N ASN A 67 6.60 -14.29 1.03
CA ASN A 67 7.86 -13.97 0.35
C ASN A 67 7.74 -12.64 -0.40
N LEU A 68 6.66 -12.44 -1.15
CA LEU A 68 6.38 -11.18 -1.84
C LEU A 68 6.27 -10.01 -0.85
N SER A 69 5.62 -10.24 0.30
CA SER A 69 5.50 -9.25 1.38
C SER A 69 6.85 -8.75 1.89
N ARG A 70 7.81 -9.66 2.10
CA ARG A 70 9.20 -9.33 2.48
C ARG A 70 9.92 -8.63 1.33
N ARG A 71 9.80 -9.18 0.12
CA ARG A 71 10.41 -8.62 -1.09
C ARG A 71 10.01 -7.17 -1.33
N ILE A 72 8.74 -6.81 -1.14
CA ILE A 72 8.27 -5.41 -1.22
C ILE A 72 9.03 -4.51 -0.24
N ALA A 73 9.18 -4.96 1.01
CA ALA A 73 9.87 -4.18 2.03
C ALA A 73 11.36 -3.98 1.67
N ASP A 74 12.03 -5.05 1.26
CA ASP A 74 13.43 -5.01 0.83
C ASP A 74 13.61 -4.14 -0.42
N PHE A 75 12.73 -4.28 -1.41
CA PHE A 75 12.78 -3.54 -2.67
C PHE A 75 12.67 -2.03 -2.45
N TYR A 76 11.80 -1.60 -1.54
CA TYR A 76 11.57 -0.19 -1.22
C TYR A 76 12.41 0.33 -0.05
N GLY A 77 13.31 -0.50 0.50
CA GLY A 77 14.20 -0.11 1.59
C GLY A 77 13.48 0.27 2.90
N VAL A 78 12.32 -0.36 3.17
CA VAL A 78 11.54 -0.12 4.40
C VAL A 78 11.57 -1.35 5.31
N THR A 79 11.38 -1.16 6.61
CA THR A 79 11.24 -2.30 7.54
C THR A 79 9.95 -3.06 7.22
N HIS A 80 10.02 -4.39 7.21
CA HIS A 80 8.86 -5.24 6.97
C HIS A 80 7.87 -5.17 8.15
N GLU A 81 6.65 -4.72 7.89
CA GLU A 81 5.59 -4.59 8.89
C GLU A 81 4.25 -5.16 8.38
N SER A 82 3.30 -5.41 9.29
CA SER A 82 1.88 -5.63 8.95
C SER A 82 0.92 -5.30 10.09
N PRO A 83 -0.17 -4.52 9.85
CA PRO A 83 -0.49 -3.86 8.59
C PRO A 83 0.57 -2.83 8.22
N GLN A 84 0.81 -2.68 6.92
CA GLN A 84 1.73 -1.67 6.40
C GLN A 84 1.17 -1.09 5.11
N LEU A 85 1.29 0.22 4.96
CA LEU A 85 0.95 0.94 3.75
C LEU A 85 2.21 1.62 3.22
N LEU A 86 2.41 1.57 1.90
CA LEU A 86 3.45 2.29 1.19
C LEU A 86 2.81 3.13 0.09
N LEU A 87 3.32 4.34 -0.12
CA LEU A 87 3.09 5.15 -1.31
C LEU A 87 4.36 5.16 -2.15
N ILE A 88 4.22 4.79 -3.41
CA ILE A 88 5.30 4.67 -4.38
C ILE A 88 5.11 5.70 -5.49
N GLU A 89 6.15 6.48 -5.75
CA GLU A 89 6.21 7.48 -6.81
C GLU A 89 7.60 7.46 -7.45
N LYS A 90 7.65 7.51 -8.79
CA LYS A 90 8.90 7.50 -9.58
C LYS A 90 9.86 6.38 -9.14
N GLY A 91 9.29 5.21 -8.94
CA GLY A 91 9.98 3.98 -8.54
C GLY A 91 10.40 3.89 -7.06
N ALA A 92 10.22 4.95 -6.26
CA ALA A 92 10.65 5.01 -4.88
C ALA A 92 9.48 5.06 -3.88
N CYS A 93 9.68 4.53 -2.67
CA CYS A 93 8.72 4.72 -1.59
C CYS A 93 8.90 6.10 -0.97
N VAL A 94 7.91 6.98 -1.17
CA VAL A 94 7.92 8.37 -0.68
C VAL A 94 7.28 8.50 0.70
N TYR A 95 6.42 7.56 1.08
CA TYR A 95 5.78 7.52 2.39
C TYR A 95 5.42 6.08 2.76
N TYR A 96 5.56 5.73 4.04
CA TYR A 96 5.04 4.48 4.58
C TYR A 96 4.54 4.67 6.01
N ALA A 97 3.56 3.86 6.39
CA ALA A 97 3.04 3.80 7.75
C ALA A 97 2.62 2.37 8.09
N SER A 98 2.66 2.02 9.38
CA SER A 98 2.23 0.70 9.87
C SER A 98 1.25 0.84 11.04
N HIS A 99 0.55 -0.25 11.33
CA HIS A 99 -0.33 -0.37 12.50
C HIS A 99 -1.31 0.82 12.63
N LEU A 100 -1.31 1.49 13.80
CA LEU A 100 -2.19 2.62 14.09
C LEU A 100 -1.80 3.90 13.33
N GLY A 101 -0.58 3.98 12.80
CA GLY A 101 -0.09 5.11 12.02
C GLY A 101 -0.72 5.24 10.63
N ILE A 102 -1.40 4.21 10.12
CA ILE A 102 -2.03 4.24 8.79
C ILE A 102 -3.28 5.13 8.82
N SER A 103 -3.16 6.38 8.39
CA SER A 103 -4.20 7.40 8.49
C SER A 103 -4.55 7.98 7.13
N TYR A 104 -5.84 8.01 6.76
CA TYR A 104 -6.30 8.58 5.48
C TYR A 104 -5.91 10.06 5.30
N PRO A 105 -6.08 10.95 6.31
CA PRO A 105 -5.57 12.31 6.23
C PRO A 105 -4.09 12.43 5.89
N GLU A 106 -3.23 11.61 6.50
CA GLU A 106 -1.79 11.62 6.21
C GLU A 106 -1.49 11.08 4.82
N ILE A 107 -2.17 10.00 4.40
CA ILE A 107 -2.05 9.45 3.04
C ILE A 107 -2.39 10.54 2.01
N ARG A 108 -3.54 11.19 2.16
CA ARG A 108 -3.97 12.28 1.27
C ARG A 108 -2.95 13.43 1.23
N LYS A 109 -2.42 13.84 2.38
CA LYS A 109 -1.43 14.91 2.48
C LYS A 109 -0.15 14.59 1.71
N ASN A 110 0.26 13.31 1.64
CA ASN A 110 1.46 12.89 0.92
C ASN A 110 1.22 12.65 -0.58
N ILE A 111 -0.03 12.60 -1.05
CA ILE A 111 -0.38 12.48 -2.48
C ILE A 111 -0.54 13.85 -3.16
N LEU A 112 -0.92 14.89 -2.40
CA LEU A 112 -1.21 16.23 -2.93
C LEU A 112 -0.01 17.19 -2.88
N GLN A 113 1.22 16.68 -2.84
CA GLN A 113 2.45 17.49 -2.80
C GLN A 113 2.96 17.86 -4.19
#